data_AF-A0A560B1B9-F1
#
_entry.id   AF-A0A560B1B9-F1
#
_cell.length_a   1.000
_cell.length_b   1.000
_cell.length_c   1.000
_cell.angle_alpha   90.00
_cell.angle_beta   90.00
_cell.angle_gamma   90.00
#
_symmetry.space_group_name_H-M   'P 1'
#
loop_
_entity.id
_entity.type
_entity.pdbx_description
1 polymer ?
#
loop_
_entity_poly.entity_id
_entity_poly.type
_entity_poly.pdbx_seq_one_letter_code
_entity_poly.pdbx_strand_id
1 'polypeptide(L)'
;MTPLAVTQWTDTGGVPAKPTTSKPALEGIAAVKEWAKSDVFRNAANAVADDQVRALVRDGRLSQLPALDDEQLNQLSEAERNVYGTVRSLQGLYDGMPKTMDQALADRKAVVLEAYPDEINRMRSGLASGSLKKEDGWEDIIASRETELAAARQGTMTIHAVNDSNLVQSKGEFTVARDGNGWSARGITVNGNAAALQETFGSGNMQVGSSPYTGDYVITW
;
A
#
# COMPACT_ATOMS: atom_id res chain seq x y z
N MET A 1 5.06 -17.15 -4.14
CA MET A 1 4.00 -16.11 -4.06
C MET A 1 3.72 -15.87 -2.59
N THR A 2 4.33 -14.83 -2.03
CA THR A 2 4.13 -14.46 -0.63
C THR A 2 2.92 -13.54 -0.56
N PRO A 3 1.86 -13.85 0.21
CA PRO A 3 0.75 -12.92 0.36
C PRO A 3 1.26 -11.66 1.07
N LEU A 4 0.94 -10.51 0.48
CA LEU A 4 1.11 -9.21 1.13
C LEU A 4 0.34 -9.25 2.46
N ALA A 5 0.98 -8.71 3.50
CA ALA A 5 0.46 -8.70 4.85
C ALA A 5 -0.96 -8.12 4.87
N VAL A 6 -1.92 -8.97 5.27
CA VAL A 6 -3.24 -8.51 5.70
C VAL A 6 -3.03 -7.84 7.05
N THR A 7 -3.04 -6.51 7.07
CA THR A 7 -3.07 -5.76 8.33
C THR A 7 -4.45 -5.93 8.95
N GLN A 8 -4.64 -7.01 9.72
CA GLN A 8 -5.76 -7.14 10.65
C GLN A 8 -5.43 -6.31 11.88
N TRP A 9 -6.25 -5.28 12.13
CA TRP A 9 -6.20 -4.50 13.35
C TRP A 9 -6.91 -5.30 14.44
N THR A 10 -6.17 -5.80 15.43
CA THR A 10 -6.74 -6.38 16.65
C THR A 10 -6.98 -5.27 17.67
N ASP A 11 -8.24 -5.04 18.00
CA ASP A 11 -8.69 -4.11 19.03
C ASP A 11 -8.47 -4.73 20.43
N THR A 12 -7.46 -4.25 21.16
CA THR A 12 -7.25 -4.65 22.56
C THR A 12 -8.10 -3.79 23.47
N GLY A 13 -9.11 -4.42 24.08
CA GLY A 13 -10.11 -3.77 24.93
C GLY A 13 -9.55 -2.98 26.11
N GLY A 14 -10.09 -1.77 26.26
CA GLY A 14 -10.06 -0.93 27.45
C GLY A 14 -11.30 -0.02 27.45
N VAL A 15 -12.06 -0.05 28.55
CA VAL A 15 -13.34 0.68 28.78
C VAL A 15 -13.14 2.22 28.66
N PRO A 16 -14.15 3.00 28.21
CA PRO A 16 -13.93 4.14 27.34
C PRO A 16 -13.61 5.43 28.08
N ALA A 17 -12.58 6.13 27.61
CA ALA A 17 -12.43 7.55 27.89
C ALA A 17 -13.47 8.33 27.07
N LYS A 18 -14.17 9.28 27.69
CA LYS A 18 -15.09 10.22 27.03
C LYS A 18 -14.51 10.76 25.71
N PRO A 19 -15.25 10.76 24.60
CA PRO A 19 -14.74 11.30 23.35
C PRO A 19 -14.62 12.81 23.48
N THR A 20 -13.38 13.28 23.48
CA THR A 20 -13.09 14.69 23.31
C THR A 20 -13.18 14.95 21.82
N THR A 21 -14.20 15.67 21.37
CA THR A 21 -14.32 16.08 19.96
C THR A 21 -13.09 16.90 19.60
N SER A 22 -12.15 16.27 18.91
CA SER A 22 -10.91 16.94 18.53
C SER A 22 -11.23 17.93 17.40
N LYS A 23 -10.57 19.10 17.41
CA LYS A 23 -10.73 20.10 16.35
C LYS A 23 -10.55 19.50 14.93
N PRO A 24 -9.57 18.60 14.68
CA PRO A 24 -9.46 17.92 13.39
C PRO A 24 -10.69 17.08 13.02
N ALA A 25 -11.28 16.35 13.97
CA ALA A 25 -12.47 15.54 13.72
C ALA A 25 -13.68 16.39 13.29
N LEU A 26 -13.89 17.53 13.95
CA LEU A 26 -14.96 18.47 13.58
C LEU A 26 -14.74 19.06 12.18
N GLU A 27 -13.51 19.44 11.86
CA GLU A 27 -13.13 19.94 10.53
C GLU A 27 -13.31 18.88 9.45
N GLY A 28 -12.93 17.62 9.73
CA GLY A 28 -13.13 16.49 8.83
C GLY A 28 -14.60 16.20 8.56
N ILE A 29 -15.44 16.18 9.60
CA ILE A 29 -16.90 16.03 9.46
C ILE A 29 -17.48 17.16 8.62
N ALA A 30 -17.08 18.41 8.88
CA ALA A 30 -17.56 19.56 8.11
C ALA A 30 -17.15 19.49 6.63
N ALA A 31 -15.90 19.10 6.35
CA ALA A 31 -15.40 18.93 4.99
C ALA A 31 -16.20 17.86 4.23
N VAL A 32 -16.46 16.70 4.86
CA VAL A 32 -17.26 15.62 4.26
C VAL A 32 -18.69 16.08 3.95
N LYS A 33 -19.33 16.79 4.89
CA LYS A 33 -20.68 17.35 4.69
C LYS A 33 -20.73 18.35 3.54
N GLU A 34 -19.66 19.12 3.33
CA GLU A 34 -19.58 20.04 2.20
C GLU A 34 -19.34 19.31 0.88
N TRP A 35 -18.43 18.34 0.85
CA TRP A 35 -18.15 17.53 -0.34
C TRP A 35 -19.38 16.74 -0.79
N ALA A 36 -20.16 16.20 0.13
CA ALA A 36 -21.38 15.46 -0.19
C ALA A 36 -22.47 16.29 -0.91
N LYS A 37 -22.39 17.63 -0.86
CA LYS A 37 -23.28 18.53 -1.62
C LYS A 37 -22.84 18.72 -3.07
N SER A 38 -21.60 18.38 -3.39
CA SER A 38 -21.04 18.56 -4.73
C SER A 38 -21.30 17.34 -5.61
N ASP A 39 -21.69 17.59 -6.86
CA ASP A 39 -21.88 16.55 -7.87
C ASP A 39 -20.64 15.69 -8.13
N VAL A 40 -19.45 16.23 -7.84
CA VAL A 40 -18.17 15.52 -7.93
C VAL A 40 -18.16 14.25 -7.06
N PHE A 41 -18.83 14.27 -5.91
CA PHE A 41 -18.83 13.16 -4.96
C PHE A 41 -20.06 12.27 -5.07
N ARG A 42 -20.89 12.43 -6.11
CA ARG A 42 -22.13 11.67 -6.28
C ARG A 42 -21.90 10.15 -6.32
N ASN A 43 -20.84 9.70 -6.98
CA ASN A 43 -20.49 8.28 -7.02
C ASN A 43 -19.89 7.80 -5.69
N ALA A 44 -19.05 8.62 -5.06
CA ALA A 44 -18.49 8.33 -3.73
C ALA A 44 -19.57 8.22 -2.65
N ALA A 45 -20.66 8.99 -2.76
CA ALA A 45 -21.84 8.86 -1.89
C ALA A 45 -22.53 7.48 -1.99
N ASN A 46 -22.31 6.77 -3.10
CA ASN A 46 -22.75 5.39 -3.32
C ASN A 46 -21.60 4.37 -3.11
N ALA A 47 -20.54 4.77 -2.40
CA ALA A 47 -19.34 3.97 -2.15
C ALA A 47 -18.59 3.53 -3.43
N VAL A 48 -18.64 4.34 -4.48
CA VAL A 48 -17.92 4.10 -5.75
C VAL A 48 -16.85 5.17 -5.97
N ALA A 49 -15.60 4.74 -6.13
CA ALA A 49 -14.47 5.61 -6.44
C ALA A 49 -14.30 5.80 -7.97
N ASP A 50 -14.76 6.93 -8.51
CA ASP A 50 -14.56 7.28 -9.92
C ASP A 50 -13.23 8.01 -10.19
N ASP A 51 -12.95 8.28 -11.47
CA ASP A 51 -11.71 8.95 -11.90
C ASP A 51 -11.58 10.36 -11.32
N GLN A 52 -12.69 11.07 -11.10
CA GLN A 52 -12.67 12.45 -10.62
C GLN A 52 -12.23 12.51 -9.17
N VAL A 53 -12.86 11.71 -8.30
CA VAL A 53 -12.48 11.63 -6.88
C VAL A 53 -11.07 11.07 -6.73
N ARG A 54 -10.70 10.06 -7.54
CA ARG A 54 -9.34 9.52 -7.56
C ARG A 54 -8.29 10.58 -7.90
N ALA A 55 -8.54 11.41 -8.91
CA ALA A 55 -7.62 12.50 -9.28
C ALA A 55 -7.53 13.57 -8.18
N LEU A 56 -8.66 13.98 -7.58
CA LEU A 56 -8.65 14.98 -6.52
C LEU A 56 -7.85 14.55 -5.29
N VAL A 57 -7.95 13.28 -4.90
CA VAL A 57 -7.16 12.74 -3.80
C VAL A 57 -5.67 12.64 -4.18
N ARG A 58 -5.37 12.02 -5.33
CA ARG A 58 -4.00 11.83 -5.83
C ARG A 58 -3.23 13.15 -5.91
N ASP A 59 -3.90 14.18 -6.40
CA ASP A 59 -3.30 15.48 -6.67
C ASP A 59 -3.32 16.40 -5.43
N GLY A 60 -3.71 15.88 -4.25
CA GLY A 60 -3.70 16.64 -2.99
C GLY A 60 -4.71 17.79 -2.94
N ARG A 61 -5.77 17.73 -3.73
CA ARG A 61 -6.78 18.80 -3.84
C ARG A 61 -7.87 18.74 -2.78
N LEU A 62 -7.87 17.68 -1.96
CA LEU A 62 -8.74 17.51 -0.81
C LEU A 62 -7.91 17.56 0.48
N SER A 63 -8.46 18.16 1.52
CA SER A 63 -7.86 18.13 2.85
C SER A 63 -7.75 16.71 3.39
N GLN A 64 -6.67 16.40 4.12
CA GLN A 64 -6.50 15.09 4.74
C GLN A 64 -7.60 14.83 5.77
N LEU A 65 -8.29 13.69 5.65
CA LEU A 65 -9.31 13.31 6.61
C LEU A 65 -8.67 12.65 7.84
N PRO A 66 -9.06 13.05 9.06
CA PRO A 66 -8.66 12.33 10.26
C PRO A 66 -9.34 10.96 10.33
N ALA A 67 -8.84 10.07 11.19
CA ALA A 67 -9.62 8.93 11.65
C ALA A 67 -10.77 9.43 12.52
N LEU A 68 -12.00 8.99 12.21
CA LEU A 68 -13.20 9.24 13.00
C LEU A 68 -13.58 7.98 13.78
N ASP A 69 -14.01 8.15 15.02
CA ASP A 69 -14.63 7.10 15.83
C ASP A 69 -16.12 6.89 15.45
N ASP A 70 -16.75 5.87 16.03
CA ASP A 70 -18.15 5.52 15.72
C ASP A 70 -19.14 6.65 16.06
N GLU A 71 -18.92 7.38 17.15
CA GLU A 71 -19.80 8.49 17.53
C GLU A 71 -19.71 9.63 16.52
N GLN A 72 -18.50 9.95 16.07
CA GLN A 72 -18.22 10.94 15.03
C GLN A 72 -18.78 10.50 13.67
N LEU A 73 -18.61 9.24 13.29
CA LEU A 73 -19.19 8.68 12.06
C LEU A 73 -20.72 8.71 12.09
N ASN A 74 -21.34 8.57 13.25
CA ASN A 74 -22.80 8.66 13.40
C ASN A 74 -23.35 10.09 13.24
N GLN A 75 -22.50 11.11 13.22
CA GLN A 75 -22.89 12.49 12.87
C GLN A 75 -23.04 12.72 11.36
N LEU A 76 -22.66 11.72 10.55
CA LEU A 76 -22.75 11.71 9.10
C LEU A 76 -23.93 10.85 8.64
N SER A 77 -24.65 11.30 7.62
CA SER A 77 -25.60 10.47 6.87
C SER A 77 -24.88 9.30 6.19
N GLU A 78 -25.63 8.30 5.71
CA GLU A 78 -25.02 7.17 5.00
C GLU A 78 -24.21 7.60 3.77
N ALA A 79 -24.76 8.52 2.97
CA ALA A 79 -24.08 9.11 1.82
C ALA A 79 -22.77 9.80 2.22
N GLU A 80 -22.80 10.59 3.29
CA GLU A 80 -21.62 11.27 3.82
C GLU A 80 -20.57 10.28 4.36
N ARG A 81 -20.99 9.22 5.05
CA ARG A 81 -20.07 8.15 5.49
C ARG A 81 -19.41 7.45 4.30
N ASN A 82 -20.15 7.21 3.22
CA ASN A 82 -19.60 6.63 2.01
C ASN A 82 -18.58 7.56 1.34
N VAL A 83 -18.83 8.87 1.31
CA VAL A 83 -17.84 9.87 0.85
C VAL A 83 -16.60 9.85 1.74
N TYR A 84 -16.76 9.92 3.07
CA TYR A 84 -15.65 9.85 4.03
C TYR A 84 -14.80 8.60 3.82
N GLY A 85 -15.43 7.43 3.78
CA GLY A 85 -14.73 6.16 3.61
C GLY A 85 -14.01 6.07 2.27
N THR A 86 -14.66 6.49 1.19
CA THR A 86 -14.05 6.51 -0.15
C THR A 86 -12.81 7.41 -0.18
N VAL A 87 -12.94 8.66 0.28
CA VAL A 87 -11.83 9.63 0.25
C VAL A 87 -10.70 9.20 1.17
N ARG A 88 -11.00 8.80 2.41
CA ARG A 88 -9.97 8.40 3.39
C ARG A 88 -9.23 7.14 2.96
N SER A 89 -9.93 6.16 2.41
CA SER A 89 -9.30 4.94 1.88
C SER A 89 -8.39 5.26 0.68
N LEU A 90 -8.82 6.14 -0.23
CA LEU A 90 -7.98 6.60 -1.33
C LEU A 90 -6.76 7.39 -0.81
N GLN A 91 -6.94 8.27 0.18
CA GLN A 91 -5.83 9.03 0.79
C GLN A 91 -4.78 8.07 1.33
N GLY A 92 -5.18 7.06 2.12
CA GLY A 92 -4.26 6.04 2.63
C GLY A 92 -3.53 5.27 1.52
N LEU A 93 -4.22 4.89 0.44
CA LEU A 93 -3.59 4.21 -0.70
C LEU A 93 -2.55 5.10 -1.40
N TYR A 94 -2.91 6.35 -1.69
CA TYR A 94 -2.03 7.26 -2.40
C TYR A 94 -0.86 7.71 -1.54
N ASP A 95 -1.05 7.93 -0.25
CA ASP A 95 0.00 8.32 0.70
C ASP A 95 1.06 7.22 0.86
N GLY A 96 0.63 5.95 0.85
CA GLY A 96 1.54 4.80 0.92
C GLY A 96 2.32 4.50 -0.35
N MET A 97 2.12 5.26 -1.43
CA MET A 97 2.82 5.03 -2.70
C MET A 97 4.00 5.98 -2.88
N PRO A 98 5.13 5.48 -3.41
CA PRO A 98 6.30 6.32 -3.62
C PRO A 98 5.98 7.40 -4.65
N LYS A 99 6.35 8.64 -4.31
CA LYS A 99 6.12 9.80 -5.18
C LYS A 99 7.24 9.98 -6.21
N THR A 100 8.41 9.41 -5.96
CA THR A 100 9.60 9.48 -6.82
C THR A 100 10.29 8.13 -6.89
N MET A 101 11.13 7.93 -7.91
CA MET A 101 11.97 6.72 -8.01
C MET A 101 12.95 6.61 -6.84
N ASP A 102 13.52 7.72 -6.39
CA ASP A 102 14.40 7.74 -5.23
C ASP A 102 13.67 7.30 -3.95
N GLN A 103 12.42 7.76 -3.77
CA GLN A 103 11.59 7.32 -2.65
C GLN A 103 11.29 5.82 -2.75
N ALA A 104 10.93 5.31 -3.92
CA ALA A 104 10.67 3.88 -4.13
C ALA A 104 11.88 3.01 -3.77
N LEU A 105 13.08 3.43 -4.18
CA LEU A 105 14.32 2.75 -3.84
C LEU A 105 14.64 2.83 -2.34
N ALA A 106 14.44 4.01 -1.73
CA ALA A 106 14.67 4.22 -0.31
C ALA A 106 13.72 3.40 0.55
N ASP A 107 12.43 3.37 0.22
CA ASP A 107 11.41 2.57 0.92
C ASP A 107 11.75 1.08 0.87
N ARG A 108 12.16 0.57 -0.31
CA ARG A 108 12.56 -0.83 -0.43
C ARG A 108 13.80 -1.12 0.42
N LYS A 109 14.82 -0.26 0.36
CA LYS A 109 16.02 -0.40 1.20
C LYS A 109 15.66 -0.43 2.69
N ALA A 110 14.77 0.45 3.15
CA ALA A 110 14.32 0.48 4.53
C ALA A 110 13.66 -0.85 4.95
N VAL A 111 12.72 -1.37 4.14
CA VAL A 111 12.05 -2.66 4.40
C VAL A 111 13.07 -3.80 4.49
N VAL A 112 14.02 -3.86 3.55
CA VAL A 112 15.04 -4.91 3.53
C VAL A 112 15.93 -4.83 4.77
N LEU A 113 16.43 -3.64 5.09
CA LEU A 113 17.33 -3.44 6.23
C LEU A 113 16.66 -3.71 7.57
N GLU A 114 15.39 -3.37 7.71
CA GLU A 114 14.61 -3.54 8.95
C GLU A 114 14.11 -4.98 9.11
N ALA A 115 13.45 -5.55 8.10
CA ALA A 115 12.72 -6.81 8.24
C ALA A 115 13.55 -8.07 7.94
N TYR A 116 14.49 -8.00 6.98
CA TYR A 116 15.15 -9.21 6.47
C TYR A 116 16.03 -9.92 7.50
N PRO A 117 16.78 -9.23 8.38
CA PRO A 117 17.57 -9.92 9.40
C PRO A 117 16.73 -10.91 10.23
N ASP A 118 15.56 -10.47 10.70
CA ASP A 118 14.68 -11.29 11.53
C ASP A 118 13.93 -12.36 10.71
N GLU A 119 13.51 -12.06 9.48
CA GLU A 119 12.94 -13.05 8.57
C GLU A 119 13.92 -14.19 8.25
N ILE A 120 15.16 -13.84 7.90
CA ILE A 120 16.24 -14.79 7.60
C ILE A 120 16.50 -15.69 8.81
N ASN A 121 16.63 -15.10 10.01
CA ASN A 121 16.85 -15.85 11.24
C ASN A 121 15.69 -16.82 11.54
N ARG A 122 14.44 -16.40 11.34
CA ARG A 122 13.27 -17.26 11.51
C ARG A 122 13.26 -18.42 10.52
N MET A 123 13.55 -18.17 9.24
CA MET A 123 13.59 -19.24 8.23
C MET A 123 14.74 -20.23 8.48
N ARG A 124 15.93 -19.74 8.84
CA ARG A 124 17.07 -20.59 9.25
C ARG A 124 16.72 -21.45 10.46
N SER A 125 16.03 -20.88 11.45
CA SER A 125 15.57 -21.61 12.64
C SER A 125 14.52 -22.67 12.28
N GLY A 126 13.60 -22.35 11.36
CA GLY A 126 12.59 -23.28 10.86
C GLY A 126 13.18 -24.47 10.09
N LEU A 127 14.25 -24.24 9.31
CA LEU A 127 15.00 -25.31 8.67
C LEU A 127 15.71 -26.20 9.70
N ALA A 128 16.33 -25.60 10.72
CA ALA A 128 17.05 -26.33 11.76
C ALA A 128 16.11 -27.17 12.64
N SER A 129 14.89 -26.68 12.91
CA SER A 129 13.88 -27.40 13.71
C SER A 129 13.09 -28.43 12.90
N GLY A 130 13.19 -28.40 11.58
CA GLY A 130 12.39 -29.23 10.67
C GLY A 130 10.96 -28.74 10.47
N SER A 131 10.59 -27.56 10.97
CA SER A 131 9.28 -26.96 10.69
C SER A 131 9.16 -26.41 9.27
N LEU A 132 10.30 -26.14 8.62
CA LEU A 132 10.41 -25.86 7.19
C LEU A 132 11.22 -27.00 6.53
N LYS A 133 10.76 -27.48 5.38
CA LYS A 133 11.39 -28.61 4.68
C LYS A 133 12.34 -28.12 3.60
N LYS A 134 13.53 -28.70 3.51
CA LYS A 134 14.53 -28.28 2.50
C LYS A 134 14.00 -28.44 1.08
N GLU A 135 13.25 -29.51 0.80
CA GLU A 135 12.65 -29.76 -0.51
C GLU A 135 11.69 -28.67 -1.00
N ASP A 136 11.21 -27.79 -0.12
CA ASP A 136 10.35 -26.65 -0.50
C ASP A 136 11.15 -25.43 -1.02
N GLY A 137 12.48 -25.53 -1.14
CA GLY A 137 13.33 -24.48 -1.70
C GLY A 137 13.64 -23.33 -0.73
N TRP A 138 13.44 -23.51 0.58
CA TRP A 138 13.69 -22.46 1.58
C TRP A 138 15.16 -22.00 1.63
N GLU A 139 16.12 -22.87 1.28
CA GLU A 139 17.54 -22.50 1.22
C GLU A 139 17.79 -21.44 0.13
N ASP A 140 17.19 -21.60 -1.06
CA ASP A 140 17.28 -20.62 -2.15
C ASP A 140 16.57 -19.31 -1.81
N ILE A 141 15.43 -19.41 -1.13
CA ILE A 141 14.67 -18.25 -0.63
C ILE A 141 15.48 -17.44 0.39
N ILE A 142 16.19 -18.11 1.30
CA ILE A 142 17.09 -17.46 2.27
C ILE A 142 18.26 -16.78 1.53
N ALA A 143 18.91 -17.49 0.61
CA ALA A 143 20.05 -16.97 -0.15
C ALA A 143 19.66 -15.73 -0.97
N SER A 144 18.47 -15.74 -1.60
CA SER A 144 17.94 -14.59 -2.34
C SER A 144 17.75 -13.36 -1.43
N ARG A 145 17.14 -13.53 -0.26
CA ARG A 145 16.99 -12.45 0.73
C ARG A 145 18.31 -11.95 1.28
N GLU A 146 19.28 -12.85 1.51
CA GLU A 146 20.63 -12.46 1.97
C GLU A 146 21.35 -11.62 0.93
N THR A 147 21.20 -11.96 -0.36
CA THR A 147 21.76 -11.19 -1.46
C THR A 147 21.16 -9.78 -1.51
N GLU A 148 19.84 -9.66 -1.34
CA GLU A 148 19.18 -8.37 -1.29
C GLU A 148 19.59 -7.54 -0.07
N LEU A 149 19.66 -8.16 1.11
CA LEU A 149 20.12 -7.51 2.34
C LEU A 149 21.55 -7.01 2.21
N ALA A 150 22.44 -7.79 1.58
CA ALA A 150 23.80 -7.37 1.31
C ALA A 150 23.83 -6.15 0.38
N ALA A 151 23.06 -6.17 -0.70
CA ALA A 151 22.99 -5.05 -1.65
C ALA A 151 22.40 -3.77 -1.03
N ALA A 152 21.39 -3.90 -0.17
CA ALA A 152 20.84 -2.77 0.59
C ALA A 152 21.89 -2.15 1.51
N ARG A 153 22.65 -2.98 2.25
CA ARG A 153 23.73 -2.54 3.15
C ARG A 153 24.90 -1.89 2.41
N GLN A 154 25.25 -2.41 1.25
CA GLN A 154 26.36 -1.92 0.42
C GLN A 154 25.95 -0.75 -0.48
N GLY A 155 24.65 -0.46 -0.59
CA GLY A 155 24.12 0.61 -1.44
C GLY A 155 24.14 0.28 -2.94
N THR A 156 24.26 -0.99 -3.33
CA THR A 156 24.37 -1.42 -4.73
C THR A 156 23.04 -1.63 -5.43
N MET A 157 21.91 -1.52 -4.71
CA MET A 157 20.58 -1.58 -5.34
C MET A 157 20.37 -0.38 -6.28
N THR A 158 19.82 -0.64 -7.45
CA THR A 158 19.51 0.39 -8.47
C THR A 158 18.03 0.33 -8.86
N ILE A 159 17.47 1.46 -9.30
CA ILE A 159 16.08 1.55 -9.77
C ILE A 159 16.03 2.06 -11.21
N HIS A 160 15.15 1.47 -12.01
CA HIS A 160 14.99 1.74 -13.43
C HIS A 160 13.52 2.04 -13.73
N ALA A 161 13.26 3.13 -14.44
CA ALA A 161 11.93 3.39 -14.99
C ALA A 161 11.67 2.43 -16.17
N VAL A 162 10.47 1.89 -16.25
CA VAL A 162 10.05 0.95 -17.31
C VAL A 162 8.80 1.47 -17.99
N ASN A 163 8.87 1.66 -19.31
CA ASN A 163 7.74 2.05 -20.14
C ASN A 163 7.28 0.91 -21.07
N ASP A 164 7.97 -0.24 -21.06
CA ASP A 164 7.64 -1.38 -21.89
C ASP A 164 6.70 -2.34 -21.17
N SER A 165 5.46 -2.42 -21.66
CA SER A 165 4.42 -3.31 -21.13
C SER A 165 4.72 -4.80 -21.32
N ASN A 166 5.74 -5.17 -22.10
CA ASN A 166 6.22 -6.57 -22.17
C ASN A 166 7.13 -6.93 -21.00
N LEU A 167 7.69 -5.93 -20.31
CA LEU A 167 8.56 -6.10 -19.15
C LEU A 167 7.78 -5.99 -17.84
N VAL A 168 7.03 -4.91 -17.67
CA VAL A 168 6.21 -4.67 -16.48
C VAL A 168 4.80 -4.26 -16.92
N GLN A 169 3.79 -4.88 -16.29
CA GLN A 169 2.39 -4.55 -16.49
C GLN A 169 1.79 -4.18 -15.15
N SER A 170 1.42 -2.90 -14.99
CA SER A 170 0.60 -2.47 -13.88
C SER A 170 -0.86 -2.28 -14.27
N LYS A 171 -1.73 -2.52 -13.30
CA LYS A 171 -3.14 -2.18 -13.38
C LYS A 171 -3.52 -1.40 -12.13
N GLY A 172 -3.80 -0.11 -12.30
CA GLY A 172 -4.37 0.72 -11.26
C GLY A 172 -5.83 0.35 -11.04
N GLU A 173 -6.13 -0.33 -9.93
CA GLU A 173 -7.50 -0.70 -9.60
C GLU A 173 -8.15 0.40 -8.76
N PHE A 174 -7.44 0.98 -7.78
CA PHE A 174 -7.89 2.06 -6.87
C PHE A 174 -9.40 2.02 -6.56
N THR A 175 -9.91 0.82 -6.26
CA THR A 175 -11.32 0.62 -5.96
C THR A 175 -11.51 0.70 -4.46
N VAL A 176 -12.62 1.31 -4.02
CA VAL A 176 -13.08 1.24 -2.63
C VAL A 176 -14.35 0.41 -2.60
N ALA A 177 -14.48 -0.47 -1.62
CA ALA A 177 -15.69 -1.22 -1.34
C ALA A 177 -16.03 -1.10 0.14
N ARG A 178 -17.33 -1.08 0.45
CA ARG A 178 -17.85 -1.12 1.82
C ARG A 178 -18.54 -2.45 2.07
N ASP A 179 -18.16 -3.15 3.12
CA ASP A 179 -18.83 -4.36 3.60
C ASP A 179 -19.18 -4.24 5.10
N GLY A 180 -19.65 -5.34 5.70
CA GLY A 180 -20.02 -5.38 7.11
C GLY A 180 -18.86 -5.11 8.09
N ASN A 181 -17.61 -5.13 7.63
CA ASN A 181 -16.40 -4.89 8.42
C ASN A 181 -15.80 -3.49 8.19
N GLY A 182 -16.37 -2.69 7.28
CA GLY A 182 -15.95 -1.31 7.02
C GLY A 182 -15.56 -1.06 5.56
N TRP A 183 -14.65 -0.13 5.33
CA TRP A 183 -14.15 0.22 4.00
C TRP A 183 -12.84 -0.50 3.71
N SER A 184 -12.79 -1.19 2.57
CA SER A 184 -11.58 -1.79 2.02
C SER A 184 -11.23 -1.12 0.71
N ALA A 185 -9.94 -1.10 0.36
CA ALA A 185 -9.50 -0.58 -0.91
C ALA A 185 -8.42 -1.44 -1.55
N ARG A 186 -8.40 -1.46 -2.88
CA ARG A 186 -7.37 -2.14 -3.67
C ARG A 186 -6.57 -1.10 -4.44
N GLY A 187 -5.25 -1.12 -4.31
CA GLY A 187 -4.34 -0.17 -4.96
C GLY A 187 -3.99 -0.59 -6.38
N ILE A 188 -2.72 -0.99 -6.58
CA ILE A 188 -2.15 -1.35 -7.88
C ILE A 188 -1.74 -2.82 -7.84
N THR A 189 -2.06 -3.56 -8.89
CA THR A 189 -1.42 -4.86 -9.17
C THR A 189 -0.30 -4.66 -10.17
N VAL A 190 0.86 -5.26 -9.92
CA VAL A 190 2.05 -5.17 -10.78
C VAL A 190 2.51 -6.58 -11.11
N ASN A 191 2.72 -6.86 -12.39
CA ASN A 191 3.27 -8.12 -12.88
C ASN A 191 4.53 -7.85 -13.68
N GLY A 192 5.56 -8.65 -13.47
CA GLY A 192 6.82 -8.57 -14.21
C GLY A 192 7.05 -9.84 -15.04
N ASN A 193 7.56 -9.68 -16.26
CA ASN A 193 8.06 -10.79 -17.06
C ASN A 193 9.50 -11.10 -16.66
N ALA A 194 9.69 -12.02 -15.71
CA ALA A 194 11.00 -12.31 -15.12
C ALA A 194 12.09 -12.64 -16.16
N ALA A 195 11.76 -13.41 -17.20
CA ALA A 195 12.72 -13.78 -18.24
C ALA A 195 13.18 -12.57 -19.05
N ALA A 196 12.23 -11.76 -19.53
CA ALA A 196 12.54 -10.56 -20.30
C ALA A 196 13.23 -9.47 -19.45
N LEU A 197 12.86 -9.36 -18.17
CA LEU A 197 13.51 -8.46 -17.23
C LEU A 197 14.96 -8.88 -16.96
N GLN A 198 15.23 -10.18 -16.80
CA GLN A 198 16.59 -10.69 -16.63
C GLN A 198 17.44 -10.46 -17.87
N GLU A 199 16.89 -10.66 -19.06
CA GLU A 199 17.56 -10.35 -20.32
C GLU A 199 17.88 -8.85 -20.45
N THR A 200 16.93 -7.99 -20.05
CA THR A 200 17.07 -6.53 -20.17
C THR A 200 18.06 -5.95 -19.16
N PHE A 201 17.99 -6.37 -17.90
CA PHE A 201 18.77 -5.78 -16.81
C PHE A 201 20.01 -6.60 -16.40
N GLY A 202 20.19 -7.79 -16.97
CA GLY A 202 21.36 -8.65 -16.72
C GLY A 202 21.46 -9.22 -15.31
N SER A 203 20.43 -9.06 -14.47
CA SER A 203 20.35 -9.62 -13.12
C SER A 203 19.08 -10.45 -12.99
N GLY A 204 19.14 -11.58 -12.26
CA GLY A 204 17.96 -12.34 -11.84
C GLY A 204 17.34 -11.82 -10.54
N ASN A 205 18.05 -10.91 -9.86
CA ASN A 205 17.67 -10.34 -8.57
C ASN A 205 16.98 -9.01 -8.80
N MET A 206 15.65 -9.02 -8.71
CA MET A 206 14.85 -7.85 -9.03
C MET A 206 13.51 -7.84 -8.29
N GLN A 207 12.95 -6.64 -8.18
CA GLN A 207 11.59 -6.40 -7.76
C GLN A 207 10.93 -5.42 -8.71
N VAL A 208 9.72 -5.73 -9.16
CA VAL A 208 8.89 -4.80 -9.92
C VAL A 208 8.00 -3.97 -8.99
N GLY A 209 7.72 -2.73 -9.39
CA GLY A 209 6.77 -1.87 -8.72
C GLY A 209 6.13 -0.89 -9.68
N SER A 210 5.14 -0.16 -9.19
CA SER A 210 4.44 0.85 -9.95
C SER A 210 3.79 1.85 -9.00
N SER A 211 3.70 3.10 -9.45
CA SER A 211 3.03 4.17 -8.72
C SER A 211 2.41 5.17 -9.70
N PRO A 212 1.27 5.80 -9.35
CA PRO A 212 0.66 6.86 -10.17
C PRO A 212 1.57 8.07 -10.38
N TYR A 213 2.61 8.21 -9.56
CA TYR A 213 3.54 9.33 -9.59
C TYR A 213 4.82 9.04 -10.36
N THR A 214 5.22 7.76 -10.45
CA THR A 214 6.50 7.35 -11.05
C THR A 214 6.35 6.52 -12.32
N GLY A 215 5.17 5.94 -12.56
CA GLY A 215 5.00 4.87 -13.54
C GLY A 215 5.57 3.54 -13.05
N ASP A 216 5.74 2.60 -13.98
CA ASP A 216 6.29 1.27 -13.71
C ASP A 216 7.80 1.33 -13.54
N TYR A 217 8.33 0.50 -12.65
CA TYR A 217 9.75 0.46 -12.36
C TYR A 217 10.23 -0.91 -11.93
N VAL A 218 11.56 -1.09 -12.01
CA VAL A 218 12.27 -2.29 -11.58
C VAL A 218 13.41 -1.86 -10.67
N ILE A 219 13.50 -2.48 -9.49
CA ILE A 219 14.66 -2.37 -8.60
C ILE A 219 15.51 -3.63 -8.80
N THR A 220 16.80 -3.49 -9.05
CA THR A 220 17.74 -4.61 -9.22
C THR A 220 18.87 -4.57 -8.19
N TRP A 221 19.45 -5.74 -7.92
CA TRP A 221 20.60 -5.92 -7.03
C TRP A 221 21.48 -7.11 -7.41
#